data_AF-A0A7S1CYR9-F1
#
_entry.id   AF-A0A7S1CYR9-F1
#
_cell.length_a   1.000
_cell.length_b   1.000
_cell.length_c   1.000
_cell.angle_alpha   90.00
_cell.angle_beta   90.00
_cell.angle_gamma   90.00
#
_symmetry.space_group_name_H-M   'P 1'
#
loop_
_entity.id
_entity.type
_entity.pdbx_description
1 polymer ?
#
loop_
_entity_poly.entity_id
_entity_poly.type
_entity_poly.pdbx_seq_one_letter_code
_entity_poly.pdbx_strand_id
1 'polypeptide(L)'
;KHARTTRDKYRVYLIKVDSLGSSLKFQEALTFGYQVLQELGERFPSKPNQFNLILNLLKVSGKLRSTSDDELLAIPKMSDEEKLFALEIMSTLMTHAFPLEKDLDIGLLGLRMLQITMRYGLSKHSSRAFAAWAFIQGSMFNFDEATRFGRLAQKFASRFDSPGCEGRTLLTNACFVWHLQRPMDEHLDSLLKAHQ
;
A
#
# COMPACT_ATOMS: atom_id res chain seq x y z
N LYS A 1 20.06 -14.87 18.28
CA LYS A 1 19.84 -15.85 19.38
C LYS A 1 18.88 -15.36 20.50
N HIS A 2 18.09 -14.30 20.32
CA HIS A 2 17.08 -13.85 21.32
C HIS A 2 15.79 -13.29 20.68
N ALA A 3 15.08 -14.06 19.86
CA ALA A 3 13.71 -13.72 19.48
C ALA A 3 12.78 -14.45 20.47
N ARG A 4 12.31 -13.76 21.51
CA ARG A 4 11.46 -14.38 22.56
C ARG A 4 9.98 -13.98 22.45
N THR A 5 9.61 -13.11 21.50
CA THR A 5 8.21 -12.74 21.22
C THR A 5 7.89 -12.74 19.73
N THR A 6 6.62 -12.93 19.36
CA THR A 6 6.12 -12.80 17.98
C THR A 6 6.49 -11.44 17.37
N ARG A 7 6.51 -10.38 18.20
CA ARG A 7 6.92 -9.03 17.81
C ARG A 7 8.41 -8.93 17.45
N ASP A 8 9.29 -9.60 18.19
CA ASP A 8 10.72 -9.64 17.85
C ASP A 8 10.96 -10.33 16.51
N LYS A 9 10.22 -11.43 16.26
CA LYS A 9 10.26 -12.15 14.98
C LYS A 9 9.85 -11.23 13.82
N TYR A 10 8.75 -10.50 13.98
CA TYR A 10 8.24 -9.53 13.01
C TYR A 10 9.25 -8.42 12.71
N ARG A 11 9.89 -7.88 13.75
CA ARG A 11 10.95 -6.87 13.58
C ARG A 11 12.14 -7.41 12.80
N VAL A 12 12.59 -8.63 13.09
CA VAL A 12 13.68 -9.28 12.33
C VAL A 12 13.31 -9.46 10.87
N TYR A 13 12.07 -9.84 10.58
CA TYR A 13 11.57 -9.97 9.21
C TYR A 13 11.62 -8.65 8.44
N LEU A 14 11.11 -7.56 9.02
CA LEU A 14 11.18 -6.24 8.38
C LEU A 14 12.62 -5.80 8.12
N ILE A 15 13.48 -5.89 9.13
CA ILE A 15 14.91 -5.53 9.00
C ILE A 15 15.56 -6.32 7.87
N LYS A 16 15.22 -7.60 7.72
CA LYS A 16 15.78 -8.44 6.65
C LYS A 16 15.26 -8.03 5.27
N VAL A 17 13.97 -7.72 5.13
CA VAL A 17 13.41 -7.20 3.86
C VAL A 17 14.10 -5.88 3.50
N ASP A 18 14.17 -4.94 4.43
CA ASP A 18 14.78 -3.62 4.21
C ASP A 18 16.28 -3.75 3.88
N SER A 19 17.02 -4.60 4.60
CA SER A 19 18.45 -4.85 4.35
C SER A 19 18.72 -5.40 2.95
N LEU A 20 17.87 -6.31 2.45
CA LEU A 20 17.94 -6.79 1.07
C LEU A 20 17.66 -5.65 0.08
N GLY A 21 16.66 -4.81 0.37
CA GLY A 21 16.35 -3.62 -0.41
C GLY A 21 17.50 -2.60 -0.46
N SER A 22 18.14 -2.30 0.68
CA SER A 22 19.31 -1.42 0.75
C SER A 22 20.53 -1.98 0.01
N SER A 23 20.59 -3.30 -0.16
CA SER A 23 21.62 -3.98 -0.95
C SER A 23 21.27 -4.11 -2.43
N LEU A 24 20.20 -3.42 -2.89
CA LEU A 24 19.65 -3.50 -4.25
C LEU A 24 19.20 -4.92 -4.67
N LYS A 25 19.03 -5.82 -3.70
CA LYS A 25 18.57 -7.20 -3.91
C LYS A 25 17.04 -7.28 -3.90
N PHE A 26 16.39 -6.46 -4.73
CA PHE A 26 14.94 -6.28 -4.70
C PHE A 26 14.17 -7.58 -4.93
N GLN A 27 14.65 -8.47 -5.81
CA GLN A 27 14.00 -9.75 -6.07
C GLN A 27 14.10 -10.71 -4.87
N GLU A 28 15.22 -10.69 -4.16
CA GLU A 28 15.38 -11.45 -2.91
C GLU A 28 14.47 -10.87 -1.82
N ALA A 29 14.36 -9.54 -1.72
CA ALA A 29 13.46 -8.86 -0.80
C ALA A 29 11.99 -9.25 -1.04
N LEU A 30 11.55 -9.27 -2.31
CA LEU A 30 10.20 -9.71 -2.69
C LEU A 30 9.96 -11.17 -2.34
N THR A 31 10.91 -12.04 -2.67
CA THR A 31 10.79 -13.48 -2.42
C THR A 31 10.66 -13.75 -0.92
N PHE A 32 11.52 -13.12 -0.11
CA PHE A 32 11.48 -13.27 1.35
C PHE A 32 10.21 -12.65 1.95
N GLY A 33 9.80 -11.47 1.49
CA GLY A 33 8.56 -10.86 1.97
C GLY A 33 7.32 -11.68 1.65
N TYR A 34 7.24 -12.31 0.48
CA TYR A 34 6.14 -13.23 0.16
C TYR A 34 6.13 -14.49 1.04
N GLN A 35 7.29 -15.01 1.43
CA GLN A 35 7.39 -16.10 2.42
C GLN A 35 6.84 -15.65 3.78
N VAL A 36 7.20 -14.44 4.23
CA VAL A 36 6.69 -13.87 5.48
C VAL A 36 5.17 -13.68 5.41
N LEU A 37 4.63 -13.15 4.30
CA LEU A 37 3.19 -13.01 4.13
C LEU A 37 2.46 -14.36 4.15
N GLN A 38 3.05 -15.40 3.55
CA GLN A 38 2.49 -16.75 3.61
C GLN A 38 2.44 -17.29 5.05
N GLU A 39 3.46 -17.02 5.88
CA GLU A 39 3.44 -17.35 7.32
C GLU A 39 2.31 -16.62 8.07
N LEU A 40 1.94 -15.41 7.66
CA LEU A 40 0.85 -14.61 8.21
C LEU A 40 -0.54 -14.97 7.63
N GLY A 41 -0.62 -16.03 6.82
CA GLY A 41 -1.85 -16.48 6.16
C GLY A 41 -2.23 -15.66 4.92
N GLU A 42 -1.36 -14.75 4.47
CA GLU A 42 -1.56 -13.90 3.29
C GLU A 42 -0.83 -14.49 2.08
N ARG A 43 -1.55 -15.26 1.26
CA ARG A 43 -0.96 -15.97 0.10
C ARG A 43 -1.02 -15.12 -1.16
N PHE A 44 0.11 -15.01 -1.84
CA PHE A 44 0.23 -14.36 -3.15
C PHE A 44 0.64 -15.39 -4.21
N PRO A 45 0.14 -15.25 -5.45
CA PRO A 45 0.55 -16.12 -6.54
C PRO A 45 2.03 -15.89 -6.87
N SER A 46 2.80 -16.96 -7.03
CA SER A 46 4.22 -16.89 -7.43
C SER A 46 4.42 -16.27 -8.81
N LYS A 47 3.41 -16.38 -9.68
CA LYS A 47 3.29 -15.66 -10.95
C LYS A 47 1.95 -14.92 -10.96
N PRO A 48 1.95 -13.59 -10.75
CA PRO A 48 0.77 -12.77 -10.93
C PRO A 48 0.18 -13.00 -12.32
N ASN A 49 -1.14 -13.20 -12.38
CA ASN A 49 -1.88 -13.24 -13.63
C ASN A 49 -2.88 -12.08 -13.62
N GLN A 50 -3.01 -11.41 -14.76
CA GLN A 50 -3.99 -10.35 -14.99
C GLN A 50 -5.41 -10.77 -14.61
N PHE A 51 -5.79 -12.04 -14.83
CA PHE A 51 -7.11 -12.54 -14.43
C PHE A 51 -7.36 -12.44 -12.92
N ASN A 52 -6.37 -12.83 -12.10
CA ASN A 52 -6.48 -12.72 -10.64
C ASN A 52 -6.54 -11.27 -10.18
N LEU A 53 -5.84 -10.37 -10.87
CA LEU A 53 -5.92 -8.94 -10.60
C LEU A 53 -7.33 -8.41 -10.88
N ILE A 54 -7.88 -8.72 -12.06
CA ILE A 54 -9.23 -8.28 -12.48
C ILE A 54 -10.30 -8.78 -11.52
N LEU A 55 -10.25 -10.06 -11.12
CA LEU A 55 -11.21 -10.60 -10.16
C LEU A 55 -11.17 -9.90 -8.80
N ASN A 56 -9.97 -9.62 -8.28
CA ASN A 56 -9.82 -8.87 -7.04
C ASN A 56 -10.26 -7.41 -7.19
N LEU A 57 -9.97 -6.80 -8.34
CA LEU A 57 -10.37 -5.44 -8.68
C LEU A 57 -11.89 -5.31 -8.67
N LEU A 58 -12.62 -6.23 -9.32
CA LEU A 58 -14.08 -6.20 -9.37
C LEU A 58 -14.70 -6.31 -7.97
N LYS A 59 -14.18 -7.21 -7.13
CA LYS A 59 -14.64 -7.37 -5.74
C LYS A 59 -14.44 -6.10 -4.92
N VAL A 60 -13.26 -5.49 -5.04
CA VAL A 60 -12.91 -4.27 -4.31
C VAL A 60 -13.71 -3.07 -4.85
N SER A 61 -13.84 -2.94 -6.17
CA SER A 61 -14.60 -1.90 -6.85
C SER A 61 -16.06 -1.89 -6.41
N GLY A 62 -16.72 -3.05 -6.41
CA GLY A 62 -18.11 -3.17 -5.98
C GLY A 62 -18.31 -2.68 -4.54
N LYS A 63 -17.42 -3.09 -3.62
CA LYS A 63 -17.49 -2.68 -2.22
C LYS A 63 -17.19 -1.19 -2.03
N LEU A 64 -16.19 -0.65 -2.73
CA LEU A 64 -15.83 0.76 -2.62
C LEU A 64 -16.86 1.70 -3.22
N ARG A 65 -17.44 1.36 -4.38
CA ARG A 65 -18.47 2.18 -5.03
C ARG A 65 -19.75 2.26 -4.20
N SER A 66 -20.07 1.22 -3.44
CA SER A 66 -21.21 1.21 -2.53
C SER A 66 -20.93 1.82 -1.16
N THR A 67 -19.70 2.28 -0.89
CA THR A 67 -19.32 2.89 0.40
C THR A 67 -19.05 4.38 0.21
N SER A 68 -19.72 5.21 1.01
CA SER A 68 -19.51 6.66 1.04
C SER A 68 -18.17 7.03 1.68
N ASP A 69 -17.68 8.23 1.40
CA ASP A 69 -16.44 8.73 2.01
C ASP A 69 -16.55 8.81 3.54
N ASP A 70 -17.71 9.20 4.06
CA ASP A 70 -17.95 9.29 5.50
C ASP A 70 -17.92 7.92 6.16
N GLU A 71 -18.50 6.90 5.52
CA GLU A 71 -18.40 5.51 5.99
C GLU A 71 -16.95 5.01 5.97
N LEU A 72 -16.19 5.32 4.93
CA LEU A 72 -14.76 4.95 4.84
C LEU A 72 -13.93 5.63 5.93
N LEU A 73 -14.23 6.89 6.24
CA LEU A 73 -13.58 7.64 7.32
C LEU A 73 -14.03 7.15 8.70
N ALA A 74 -15.24 6.62 8.83
CA ALA A 74 -15.79 6.09 10.07
C ALA A 74 -15.30 4.67 10.42
N ILE A 75 -14.59 3.98 9.50
CA ILE A 75 -14.03 2.64 9.76
C ILE A 75 -13.19 2.68 11.06
N PRO A 76 -13.41 1.74 12.01
CA PRO A 76 -12.68 1.73 13.28
C PRO A 76 -11.19 1.45 13.08
N LYS A 77 -10.38 1.82 14.07
CA LYS A 77 -8.94 1.52 14.06
C LYS A 77 -8.71 0.00 14.17
N MET A 78 -7.76 -0.51 13.39
CA MET A 78 -7.35 -1.91 13.42
C MET A 78 -6.62 -2.24 14.73
N SER A 79 -7.04 -3.32 15.38
CA SER A 79 -6.44 -3.86 16.61
C SER A 79 -5.67 -5.16 16.40
N ASP A 80 -5.84 -5.82 15.25
CA ASP A 80 -5.18 -7.09 14.94
C ASP A 80 -3.71 -6.86 14.57
N GLU A 81 -2.79 -7.28 15.45
CA GLU A 81 -1.36 -7.07 15.29
C GLU A 81 -0.77 -7.84 14.10
N GLU A 82 -1.29 -9.03 13.77
CA GLU A 82 -0.81 -9.81 12.63
C GLU A 82 -1.21 -9.12 11.32
N LYS A 83 -2.42 -8.57 11.24
CA LYS A 83 -2.89 -7.80 10.07
C LYS A 83 -2.16 -6.48 9.93
N LEU A 84 -1.87 -5.79 11.04
CA LEU A 84 -1.02 -4.59 11.02
C LEU A 84 0.36 -4.92 10.45
N PHE A 85 0.97 -6.01 10.91
CA PHE A 85 2.27 -6.45 10.44
C PHE A 85 2.26 -6.89 8.96
N ALA A 86 1.22 -7.59 8.54
CA ALA A 86 1.03 -7.97 7.14
C ALA A 86 0.93 -6.73 6.23
N LEU A 87 0.18 -5.69 6.65
CA LEU A 87 0.11 -4.42 5.92
C LEU A 87 1.47 -3.71 5.84
N GLU A 88 2.27 -3.78 6.91
CA GLU A 88 3.61 -3.20 6.94
C GLU A 88 4.53 -3.89 5.93
N ILE A 89 4.56 -5.23 5.93
CA ILE A 89 5.32 -6.01 4.95
C ILE A 89 4.86 -5.71 3.53
N MET A 90 3.55 -5.72 3.24
CA MET A 90 3.03 -5.39 1.90
C MET A 90 3.45 -3.99 1.45
N SER A 91 3.36 -3.01 2.35
CA SER A 91 3.78 -1.63 2.08
C SER A 91 5.27 -1.56 1.72
N THR A 92 6.13 -2.28 2.45
CA THR A 92 7.57 -2.36 2.15
C THR A 92 7.84 -3.06 0.83
N LEU A 93 7.17 -4.19 0.55
CA LEU A 93 7.34 -4.91 -0.71
C LEU A 93 6.95 -4.08 -1.93
N MET A 94 5.89 -3.28 -1.83
CA MET A 94 5.53 -2.35 -2.91
C MET A 94 6.67 -1.38 -3.27
N THR A 95 7.46 -0.93 -2.28
CA THR A 95 8.62 -0.06 -2.53
C THR A 95 9.72 -0.80 -3.28
N HIS A 96 9.93 -2.09 -3.00
CA HIS A 96 10.95 -2.90 -3.66
C HIS A 96 10.48 -3.50 -4.99
N ALA A 97 9.17 -3.59 -5.22
CA ALA A 97 8.60 -4.00 -6.50
C ALA A 97 8.73 -2.91 -7.58
N PHE A 98 8.72 -1.63 -7.17
CA PHE A 98 8.74 -0.49 -8.09
C PHE A 98 10.00 -0.44 -8.98
N PRO A 99 11.25 -0.57 -8.46
CA PRO A 99 12.45 -0.61 -9.31
C PRO A 99 12.54 -1.83 -10.23
N LEU A 100 11.71 -2.86 -10.01
CA LEU A 100 11.67 -4.07 -10.82
C LEU A 100 10.56 -4.04 -11.89
N GLU A 101 9.85 -2.92 -12.03
CA GLU A 101 8.73 -2.75 -12.97
C GLU A 101 7.66 -3.85 -12.83
N LYS A 102 7.46 -4.32 -11.59
CA LYS A 102 6.51 -5.37 -11.25
C LYS A 102 5.11 -4.81 -10.95
N ASP A 103 4.50 -4.17 -11.94
CA ASP A 103 3.21 -3.47 -11.78
C ASP A 103 2.09 -4.40 -11.31
N LEU A 104 2.08 -5.66 -11.75
CA LEU A 104 1.11 -6.66 -11.31
C LEU A 104 1.26 -7.02 -9.83
N ASP A 105 2.49 -7.13 -9.33
CA ASP A 105 2.76 -7.37 -7.91
C ASP A 105 2.29 -6.16 -7.08
N ILE A 106 2.61 -4.93 -7.53
CA ILE A 106 2.19 -3.69 -6.88
C ILE A 106 0.66 -3.60 -6.80
N GLY A 107 -0.04 -3.90 -7.91
CA GLY A 107 -1.49 -3.91 -7.96
C GLY A 107 -2.10 -4.96 -7.02
N LEU A 108 -1.58 -6.18 -7.01
CA LEU A 108 -2.07 -7.24 -6.12
C LEU A 108 -1.84 -6.92 -4.64
N LEU A 109 -0.66 -6.40 -4.29
CA LEU A 109 -0.35 -5.95 -2.93
C LEU A 109 -1.30 -4.83 -2.51
N GLY A 110 -1.49 -3.81 -3.35
CA GLY A 110 -2.38 -2.69 -3.09
C GLY A 110 -3.84 -3.12 -2.87
N LEU A 111 -4.37 -3.95 -3.76
CA LEU A 111 -5.73 -4.50 -3.62
C LEU A 111 -5.87 -5.31 -2.33
N ARG A 112 -4.87 -6.11 -1.98
CA ARG A 112 -4.93 -6.91 -0.76
C ARG A 112 -4.87 -6.05 0.50
N MET A 113 -4.01 -5.02 0.53
CA MET A 113 -3.96 -4.05 1.62
C MET A 113 -5.30 -3.36 1.84
N LEU A 114 -5.99 -3.02 0.75
CA LEU A 114 -7.30 -2.40 0.80
C LEU A 114 -8.37 -3.37 1.34
N GLN A 115 -8.38 -4.63 0.90
CA GLN A 115 -9.27 -5.66 1.45
C GLN A 115 -9.09 -5.86 2.96
N ILE A 116 -7.83 -5.91 3.44
CA ILE A 116 -7.51 -6.05 4.86
C ILE A 116 -8.00 -4.80 5.61
N THR A 117 -7.70 -3.60 5.10
CA THR A 117 -8.13 -2.33 5.71
C THR A 117 -9.66 -2.25 5.83
N MET A 118 -10.39 -2.59 4.77
CA MET A 118 -11.85 -2.55 4.76
C MET A 118 -12.52 -3.65 5.60
N ARG A 119 -11.77 -4.63 6.11
CA ARG A 119 -12.30 -5.75 6.90
C ARG A 119 -11.90 -5.68 8.36
N TYR A 120 -10.66 -5.29 8.64
CA TYR A 120 -10.07 -5.32 9.99
C TYR A 120 -9.87 -3.92 10.59
N GLY A 121 -10.08 -2.85 9.81
CA GLY A 121 -10.02 -1.48 10.30
C GLY A 121 -8.91 -0.64 9.66
N LEU A 122 -8.88 0.63 10.04
CA LEU A 122 -7.89 1.60 9.57
C LEU A 122 -6.58 1.51 10.36
N SER A 123 -5.46 1.79 9.69
CA SER A 123 -4.12 1.86 10.28
C SER A 123 -3.26 2.90 9.57
N LYS A 124 -2.02 3.10 10.05
CA LYS A 124 -1.01 3.93 9.36
C LYS A 124 -0.77 3.52 7.90
N HIS A 125 -1.07 2.27 7.53
CA HIS A 125 -0.92 1.75 6.17
C HIS A 125 -2.17 1.92 5.30
N SER A 126 -3.27 2.42 5.85
CA SER A 126 -4.49 2.68 5.08
C SER A 126 -4.26 3.77 4.04
N SER A 127 -3.48 4.81 4.34
CA SER A 127 -3.09 5.82 3.35
C SER A 127 -2.47 5.20 2.10
N ARG A 128 -1.49 4.29 2.29
CA ARG A 128 -0.85 3.51 1.22
C ARG A 128 -1.86 2.65 0.44
N ALA A 129 -2.77 1.97 1.13
CA ALA A 129 -3.78 1.10 0.50
C ALA A 129 -4.72 1.89 -0.41
N PHE A 130 -5.19 3.05 0.05
CA PHE A 130 -6.09 3.92 -0.73
C PHE A 130 -5.33 4.63 -1.86
N ALA A 131 -4.06 5.00 -1.66
CA ALA A 131 -3.21 5.53 -2.72
C ALA A 131 -2.96 4.49 -3.84
N ALA A 132 -2.77 3.23 -3.47
CA ALA A 132 -2.63 2.14 -4.45
C ALA A 132 -3.90 1.97 -5.29
N TRP A 133 -5.08 2.11 -4.68
CA TRP A 133 -6.34 2.11 -5.43
C TRP A 133 -6.45 3.31 -6.37
N ALA A 134 -6.09 4.51 -5.90
CA ALA A 134 -6.06 5.71 -6.73
C ALA A 134 -5.14 5.53 -7.95
N PHE A 135 -3.95 4.96 -7.75
CA PHE A 135 -3.02 4.60 -8.82
C PHE A 135 -3.66 3.67 -9.85
N ILE A 136 -4.26 2.56 -9.40
CA ILE A 136 -4.91 1.59 -10.29
C ILE A 136 -6.04 2.24 -11.11
N GLN A 137 -6.84 3.12 -10.48
CA GLN A 137 -7.91 3.83 -11.19
C GLN A 137 -7.35 4.84 -12.21
N GLY A 138 -6.26 5.54 -11.88
CA GLY A 138 -5.56 6.44 -12.79
C GLY A 138 -5.02 5.70 -14.02
N SER A 139 -4.42 4.52 -13.85
CA SER A 139 -3.98 3.67 -14.95
C SER A 139 -5.12 3.15 -15.83
N MET A 140 -6.35 3.12 -15.32
CA MET A 140 -7.57 2.76 -16.06
C MET A 140 -8.33 3.98 -16.60
N PHE A 141 -7.72 5.18 -16.58
CA PHE A 141 -8.33 6.45 -17.01
C PHE A 141 -9.59 6.87 -16.22
N ASN A 142 -9.83 6.29 -15.04
CA ASN A 142 -10.91 6.69 -14.13
C ASN A 142 -10.44 7.82 -13.20
N PHE A 143 -10.18 8.99 -13.77
CA PHE A 143 -9.52 10.09 -13.07
C PHE A 143 -10.32 10.64 -11.88
N ASP A 144 -11.66 10.68 -11.97
CA ASP A 144 -12.50 11.14 -10.86
C ASP A 144 -12.36 10.25 -9.62
N GLU A 145 -12.39 8.94 -9.84
CA GLU A 145 -12.20 7.94 -8.78
C GLU A 145 -10.76 7.98 -8.25
N ALA A 146 -9.76 8.08 -9.14
CA ALA A 146 -8.37 8.24 -8.74
C ALA A 146 -8.18 9.47 -7.82
N THR A 147 -8.82 10.58 -8.15
CA THR A 147 -8.73 11.82 -7.38
C THR A 147 -9.44 11.72 -6.04
N ARG A 148 -10.65 11.16 -6.02
CA ARG A 148 -11.42 10.91 -4.79
C ARG A 148 -10.58 10.08 -3.80
N PHE A 149 -10.02 8.98 -4.27
CA PHE A 149 -9.23 8.08 -3.43
C PHE A 149 -7.85 8.63 -3.07
N GLY A 150 -7.25 9.46 -3.93
CA GLY A 150 -6.04 10.22 -3.61
C GLY A 150 -6.27 11.18 -2.44
N ARG A 151 -7.40 11.90 -2.43
CA ARG A 151 -7.78 12.77 -1.31
C ARG A 151 -8.06 11.98 -0.02
N LEU A 152 -8.75 10.84 -0.12
CA LEU A 152 -8.97 9.96 1.03
C LEU A 152 -7.64 9.46 1.61
N ALA A 153 -6.70 9.05 0.76
CA ALA A 153 -5.38 8.59 1.18
C ALA A 153 -4.63 9.66 2.00
N GLN A 154 -4.75 10.93 1.62
CA GLN A 154 -4.17 12.05 2.37
C GLN A 154 -4.85 12.28 3.72
N LYS A 155 -6.19 12.27 3.75
CA LYS A 155 -6.92 12.35 5.02
C LYS A 155 -6.50 11.24 5.98
N PHE A 156 -6.27 10.03 5.48
CA PHE A 156 -5.76 8.93 6.28
C PHE A 156 -4.30 9.14 6.71
N ALA A 157 -3.44 9.69 5.85
CA ALA A 157 -2.06 9.99 6.20
C ALA A 157 -1.98 10.98 7.38
N SER A 158 -2.73 12.09 7.32
CA SER A 158 -2.79 13.09 8.39
C SER A 158 -3.43 12.56 9.68
N ARG A 159 -4.35 11.58 9.59
CA ARG A 159 -5.01 10.99 10.77
C ARG A 159 -4.09 10.12 11.62
N PHE A 160 -3.13 9.44 11.00
CA PHE A 160 -2.28 8.45 11.68
C PHE A 160 -0.88 8.96 12.04
N ASP A 161 -0.57 10.22 11.71
CA ASP A 161 0.68 10.93 12.07
C ASP A 161 1.94 10.05 11.89
N SER A 162 2.07 9.47 10.70
CA SER A 162 3.15 8.53 10.37
C SER A 162 3.93 9.07 9.17
N PRO A 163 4.99 9.88 9.39
CA PRO A 163 5.73 10.57 8.32
C PRO A 163 6.18 9.65 7.19
N GLY A 164 6.69 8.45 7.51
CA GLY A 164 7.13 7.48 6.50
C GLY A 164 5.99 6.87 5.64
N CYS A 165 4.77 6.79 6.16
CA CYS A 165 3.60 6.35 5.38
C CYS A 165 2.98 7.52 4.61
N GLU A 166 3.05 8.72 5.17
CA GLU A 166 2.62 9.97 4.55
C GLU A 166 3.49 10.31 3.34
N GLY A 167 4.82 10.38 3.48
CA GLY A 167 5.72 10.66 2.35
C GLY A 167 5.58 9.67 1.21
N ARG A 168 5.42 8.38 1.52
CA ARG A 168 5.12 7.33 0.53
C ARG A 168 3.78 7.51 -0.17
N THR A 169 2.75 7.94 0.56
CA THR A 169 1.41 8.20 0.00
C THR A 169 1.41 9.46 -0.86
N LEU A 170 2.08 10.51 -0.40
CA LEU A 170 2.25 11.76 -1.14
C LEU A 170 3.02 11.53 -2.43
N LEU A 171 4.10 10.75 -2.41
CA LEU A 171 4.85 10.41 -3.61
C LEU A 171 3.98 9.69 -4.64
N THR A 172 3.21 8.66 -4.23
CA THR A 172 2.30 7.96 -5.14
C THR A 172 1.22 8.89 -5.69
N ASN A 173 0.60 9.72 -4.86
CA ASN A 173 -0.42 10.65 -5.31
C ASN A 173 0.14 11.75 -6.23
N ALA A 174 1.31 12.32 -5.88
CA ALA A 174 1.96 13.37 -6.65
C ALA A 174 2.40 12.87 -8.03
N CYS A 175 3.10 11.72 -8.06
CA CYS A 175 3.60 11.15 -9.30
C CYS A 175 2.49 10.61 -10.21
N PHE A 176 1.35 10.17 -9.68
CA PHE A 176 0.40 9.38 -10.48
C PHE A 176 -1.04 9.89 -10.53
N VAL A 177 -1.47 10.71 -9.59
CA VAL A 177 -2.85 11.22 -9.54
C VAL A 177 -2.88 12.71 -9.86
N TRP A 178 -1.94 13.47 -9.31
CA TRP A 178 -1.97 14.93 -9.43
C TRP A 178 -1.35 15.47 -10.71
N HIS A 179 -0.38 14.80 -11.32
CA HIS A 179 0.14 15.22 -12.63
C HIS A 179 -0.94 15.22 -13.72
N LEU A 180 -2.03 14.45 -13.52
CA LEU A 180 -3.16 14.35 -14.43
C LEU A 180 -4.16 15.51 -14.30
N GLN A 181 -4.06 16.31 -13.23
CA GLN A 181 -4.99 17.43 -12.96
C GLN A 181 -4.35 18.81 -13.00
N ARG A 182 -3.02 18.93 -12.82
CA ARG A 182 -2.31 20.22 -12.76
C ARG A 182 -0.90 20.14 -13.36
N PRO A 183 -0.36 21.25 -13.92
CA PRO A 183 1.03 21.32 -14.39
C PRO A 183 2.05 20.99 -13.28
N MET A 184 3.20 20.42 -13.65
CA MET A 184 4.23 19.87 -12.72
C MET A 184 4.80 20.87 -11.69
N ASP A 185 4.63 22.17 -11.90
CA ASP A 185 5.30 23.20 -11.09
C ASP A 185 4.71 23.31 -9.66
N GLU A 186 3.46 22.90 -9.44
CA GLU A 186 2.82 22.89 -8.10
C GLU A 186 3.17 21.65 -7.26
N HIS A 187 3.77 20.61 -7.86
CA HIS A 187 4.01 19.31 -7.21
C HIS A 187 5.36 19.25 -6.52
N LEU A 188 6.27 20.16 -6.85
CA LEU A 188 7.60 20.30 -6.26
C LEU A 188 7.54 20.44 -4.74
N ASP A 189 6.60 21.21 -4.20
CA ASP A 189 6.43 21.38 -2.74
C ASP A 189 6.01 20.08 -2.04
N SER A 190 5.18 19.27 -2.68
CA SER A 190 4.75 17.98 -2.14
C SER A 190 5.86 16.92 -2.22
N LEU A 191 6.67 16.97 -3.29
CA LEU A 191 7.85 16.11 -3.44
C LEU A 191 8.97 16.50 -2.46
N LEU A 192 9.15 17.80 -2.21
CA LEU A 192 10.09 18.33 -1.22
C LEU A 192 9.70 17.91 0.20
N LYS A 193 8.41 17.97 0.54
CA LYS A 193 7.90 17.46 1.84
C LYS A 193 8.02 15.94 2.00
N ALA A 194 8.00 15.18 0.91
CA ALA A 194 8.19 13.72 0.97
C ALA A 194 9.66 13.31 1.18
N HIS A 195 10.61 14.23 1.00
CA HIS A 195 12.05 13.98 1.13
C HIS A 195 12.63 14.37 2.50
N GLN A 196 11.89 15.15 3.30
CA GLN A 196 12.24 15.54 4.67
C GLN A 196 11.72 14.53 5.70
#